data_AF-A0A0G1MTQ6-F1
#
_entry.id   AF-A0A0G1MTQ6-F1
#
_cell.length_a   1.000
_cell.length_b   1.000
_cell.length_c   1.000
_cell.angle_alpha   90.00
_cell.angle_beta   90.00
_cell.angle_gamma   90.00
#
_symmetry.space_group_name_H-M   'P 1'
#
loop_
_entity.id
_entity.type
_entity.pdbx_description
1 polymer ?
#
loop_
_entity_poly.entity_id
_entity_poly.type
_entity_poly.pdbx_seq_one_letter_code
_entity_poly.pdbx_strand_id
1 'polypeptide(L)'
;MAKLIEKLTVVYCKEPKKDEPRRASWIPQKLSENPRSQFLDEQTLLAGAKLEIIEIVETHLLDTYGPREIDTKLAHFYGSFDKLYQRHGAYLVKALSELLDGMKFVGHDGFIRKVIVRDKVVEIRKREKNQ
;
A
#
# COMPACT_ATOMS: atom_id res chain seq x y z
N MET A 1 -5.71 -1.71 10.93
CA MET A 1 -4.74 -0.62 10.70
C MET A 1 -3.28 -1.03 10.97
N ALA A 2 -2.81 -1.18 12.23
CA ALA A 2 -1.38 -1.45 12.52
C ALA A 2 -0.77 -2.68 11.80
N LYS A 3 -1.56 -3.77 11.68
CA LYS A 3 -1.11 -5.02 11.04
C LYS A 3 -0.83 -4.91 9.54
N LEU A 4 -1.50 -4.01 8.82
CA LEU A 4 -1.28 -3.83 7.37
C LEU A 4 0.00 -3.05 7.11
N ILE A 5 0.23 -1.99 7.88
CA ILE A 5 1.44 -1.18 7.82
C ILE A 5 2.66 -2.03 8.21
N GLU A 6 2.59 -2.82 9.28
CA GLU A 6 3.69 -3.75 9.65
C GLU A 6 3.99 -4.77 8.56
N LYS A 7 2.97 -5.38 7.94
CA LYS A 7 3.16 -6.33 6.83
C LYS A 7 3.80 -5.69 5.60
N LEU A 8 3.41 -4.47 5.25
CA LEU A 8 4.01 -3.72 4.14
C LEU A 8 5.45 -3.28 4.47
N THR A 9 5.75 -2.93 5.72
CA THR A 9 7.12 -2.57 6.14
C THR A 9 8.06 -3.78 6.09
N VAL A 10 7.63 -4.98 6.52
CA VAL A 10 8.48 -6.19 6.49
C VAL A 10 8.86 -6.59 5.05
N VAL A 11 8.00 -6.34 4.07
CA VAL A 11 8.20 -6.75 2.67
C VAL A 11 9.05 -5.75 1.89
N TYR A 12 8.92 -4.46 2.20
CA TYR A 12 9.66 -3.39 1.52
C TYR A 12 10.90 -2.90 2.28
N CYS A 13 11.06 -3.22 3.57
CA CYS A 13 12.24 -2.92 4.38
C CYS A 13 12.92 -4.24 4.79
N LYS A 14 13.63 -4.88 3.85
CA LYS A 14 14.62 -5.92 4.19
C LYS A 14 15.78 -5.26 4.94
N GLU A 15 15.71 -5.23 6.27
CA GLU A 15 16.90 -5.01 7.10
C GLU A 15 17.85 -6.21 6.93
N PRO A 16 19.15 -6.00 6.61
CA PRO A 16 20.14 -7.06 6.79
C PRO A 16 20.34 -7.24 8.30
N LYS A 17 19.72 -8.27 8.89
CA LYS A 17 19.97 -8.65 10.28
C LYS A 17 21.45 -8.95 10.47
N LYS A 18 22.12 -8.15 11.30
CA LYS A 18 23.48 -8.37 11.79
C LYS A 18 23.52 -9.61 12.70
N ASP A 19 24.40 -10.53 12.30
CA ASP A 19 25.16 -11.54 13.05
C ASP A 19 24.65 -12.03 14.42
N GLU A 20 24.22 -13.31 14.46
CA GLU A 20 24.33 -14.18 15.63
C GLU A 20 25.16 -15.43 15.28
N PRO A 21 25.96 -15.97 16.23
CA PRO A 21 26.99 -16.94 15.91
C PRO A 21 26.41 -18.31 15.55
N ARG A 22 26.85 -18.79 14.38
CA ARG A 22 26.46 -20.05 13.75
C ARG A 22 26.77 -21.25 14.66
N ARG A 23 25.73 -21.98 15.09
CA ARG A 23 25.86 -23.42 15.35
C ARG A 23 25.94 -24.11 13.99
N ALA A 24 27.08 -24.77 13.74
CA ALA A 24 27.36 -25.47 12.49
C ALA A 24 26.38 -26.64 12.29
N SER A 25 25.33 -26.42 11.50
CA SER A 25 24.59 -27.49 10.84
C SER A 25 25.27 -27.76 9.49
N TRP A 26 25.72 -28.99 9.28
CA TRP A 26 26.37 -29.46 8.04
C TRP A 26 25.40 -29.66 6.87
N ILE A 27 24.19 -29.13 6.99
CA ILE A 27 23.17 -29.12 5.94
C ILE A 27 23.26 -27.73 5.32
N PRO A 28 23.55 -27.57 4.01
CA PRO A 28 23.34 -26.30 3.37
C PRO A 28 21.84 -26.01 3.47
N GLN A 29 21.44 -25.16 4.42
CA GLN A 29 20.12 -24.59 4.51
C GLN A 29 19.99 -23.56 3.37
N LYS A 30 20.14 -24.04 2.13
CA LYS A 30 19.79 -23.30 0.93
C LYS A 30 18.28 -23.39 0.81
N LEU A 31 17.57 -22.63 1.64
CA LEU A 31 16.40 -21.95 1.11
C LEU A 31 16.95 -20.94 0.09
N SER A 32 17.16 -21.40 -1.15
CA SER A 32 17.05 -20.47 -2.25
C SER A 32 15.59 -20.04 -2.26
N GLU A 33 15.27 -18.98 -1.54
CA GLU A 33 14.05 -18.22 -1.76
C GLU A 33 14.06 -17.87 -3.24
N ASN A 34 13.27 -18.61 -4.02
CA ASN A 34 13.25 -18.46 -5.45
C ASN A 34 12.82 -17.01 -5.70
N PRO A 35 13.57 -16.18 -6.44
CA PRO A 35 13.19 -14.78 -6.65
C PRO A 35 11.75 -14.64 -7.20
N ARG A 36 11.29 -15.68 -7.91
CA ARG A 36 9.90 -15.81 -8.37
C ARG A 36 8.87 -15.98 -7.25
N SER A 37 9.18 -16.68 -6.16
CA SER A 37 8.26 -16.83 -5.03
C SER A 37 8.12 -15.53 -4.27
N GLN A 38 9.24 -14.83 -3.99
CA GLN A 38 9.19 -13.50 -3.38
C GLN A 38 8.38 -12.50 -4.21
N PHE A 39 8.57 -12.50 -5.53
CA PHE A 39 7.80 -11.64 -6.44
C PHE A 39 6.30 -11.95 -6.43
N LEU A 40 5.92 -13.23 -6.39
CA LEU A 40 4.51 -13.63 -6.30
C LEU A 40 3.90 -13.17 -4.97
N ASP A 41 4.60 -13.39 -3.86
CA ASP A 41 4.15 -12.98 -2.53
C ASP A 41 3.97 -11.45 -2.44
N GLU A 42 4.90 -10.68 -3.00
CA GLU A 42 4.81 -9.22 -3.10
C GLU A 42 3.58 -8.75 -3.91
N GLN A 43 3.32 -9.37 -5.06
CA GLN A 43 2.16 -9.05 -5.88
C GLN A 43 0.84 -9.39 -5.18
N THR A 44 0.78 -10.54 -4.49
CA THR A 44 -0.40 -10.95 -3.72
C THR A 44 -0.68 -9.99 -2.58
N LEU A 45 0.35 -9.57 -1.83
CA LEU A 45 0.20 -8.60 -0.75
C LEU A 45 -0.24 -7.24 -1.27
N LEU A 46 0.33 -6.79 -2.38
CA LEU A 46 -0.02 -5.52 -3.00
C LEU A 46 -1.45 -5.55 -3.56
N ALA A 47 -1.90 -6.67 -4.13
CA ALA A 47 -3.29 -6.86 -4.54
C ALA A 47 -4.24 -6.83 -3.33
N GLY A 48 -3.88 -7.49 -2.22
CA GLY A 48 -4.66 -7.46 -0.98
C GLY A 48 -4.78 -6.05 -0.39
N ALA A 49 -3.67 -5.31 -0.32
CA ALA A 49 -3.67 -3.94 0.20
C ALA A 49 -4.52 -2.97 -0.66
N LYS A 50 -4.56 -3.18 -1.99
CA LYS A 50 -5.45 -2.41 -2.88
C LYS A 50 -6.91 -2.65 -2.55
N LEU A 51 -7.31 -3.91 -2.41
CA LEU A 51 -8.69 -4.28 -2.09
C LEU A 51 -9.11 -3.68 -0.75
N GLU A 52 -8.26 -3.79 0.28
CA GLU A 52 -8.55 -3.21 1.60
C GLU A 52 -8.73 -1.69 1.53
N ILE A 53 -7.88 -0.96 0.79
CA ILE A 53 -8.06 0.49 0.61
C ILE A 53 -9.39 0.80 -0.08
N ILE A 54 -9.73 0.05 -1.13
CA ILE A 54 -10.95 0.25 -1.90
C ILE A 54 -12.18 0.02 -1.01
N GLU A 55 -12.23 -1.07 -0.26
CA GLU A 55 -13.34 -1.41 0.63
C GLU A 55 -13.56 -0.35 1.72
N ILE A 56 -12.48 0.15 2.32
CA ILE A 56 -12.57 1.19 3.36
C ILE A 56 -13.05 2.51 2.72
N VAL A 57 -12.57 2.86 1.53
CA VAL A 57 -13.04 4.06 0.83
C VAL A 57 -14.51 3.93 0.41
N GLU A 58 -14.91 2.77 -0.07
CA GLU A 58 -16.31 2.48 -0.44
C GLU A 58 -17.23 2.63 0.76
N THR A 59 -16.86 2.03 1.90
CA THR A 59 -17.61 2.15 3.15
C THR A 59 -17.70 3.62 3.57
N HIS A 60 -16.60 4.37 3.51
CA HIS A 60 -16.59 5.79 3.85
C HIS A 60 -17.50 6.63 2.93
N LEU A 61 -17.47 6.36 1.62
CA LEU A 61 -18.33 7.05 0.66
C LEU A 61 -19.81 6.71 0.87
N LEU A 62 -20.12 5.45 1.17
CA LEU A 62 -21.47 4.99 1.50
C LEU A 62 -22.00 5.68 2.76
N ASP A 63 -21.20 5.70 3.83
CA ASP A 63 -21.57 6.30 5.11
C ASP A 63 -21.74 7.82 5.01
N THR A 64 -20.93 8.49 4.20
CA THR A 64 -20.91 9.96 4.12
C THR A 64 -21.97 10.51 3.16
N TYR A 65 -22.19 9.86 2.01
CA TYR A 65 -23.04 10.39 0.93
C TYR A 65 -24.28 9.55 0.62
N GLY A 66 -24.35 8.34 1.18
CA GLY A 66 -25.45 7.43 0.97
C GLY A 66 -25.42 6.69 -0.38
N PRO A 67 -26.34 5.73 -0.57
CA PRO A 67 -26.31 4.78 -1.68
C PRO A 67 -26.71 5.39 -3.03
N ARG A 68 -27.28 6.60 -3.09
CA ARG A 68 -27.74 7.19 -4.35
C ARG A 68 -26.60 7.73 -5.21
N GLU A 69 -25.55 8.23 -4.59
CA GLU A 69 -24.41 8.84 -5.30
C GLU A 69 -23.17 7.94 -5.32
N ILE A 70 -23.23 6.77 -4.71
CA ILE A 70 -22.08 5.90 -4.49
C ILE A 70 -21.45 5.42 -5.80
N ASP A 71 -22.27 4.98 -6.75
CA ASP A 71 -21.78 4.46 -8.04
C ASP A 71 -20.96 5.51 -8.79
N THR A 72 -21.43 6.75 -8.79
CA THR A 72 -20.74 7.86 -9.46
C THR A 72 -19.43 8.20 -8.74
N LYS A 73 -19.45 8.29 -7.42
CA LYS A 73 -18.25 8.62 -6.63
C LYS A 73 -17.22 7.50 -6.67
N LEU A 74 -17.64 6.24 -6.64
CA LEU A 74 -16.76 5.08 -6.82
C LEU A 74 -16.15 5.08 -8.22
N ALA A 75 -16.93 5.32 -9.27
CA ALA A 75 -16.39 5.41 -10.63
C ALA A 75 -15.30 6.50 -10.74
N HIS A 76 -15.52 7.66 -10.12
CA HIS A 76 -14.50 8.71 -10.02
C HIS A 76 -13.27 8.28 -9.22
N PHE A 77 -13.49 7.59 -8.09
CA PHE A 77 -12.42 7.07 -7.26
C PHE A 77 -11.55 6.08 -8.07
N TYR A 78 -12.13 5.03 -8.62
CA TYR A 78 -11.44 4.02 -9.44
C TYR A 78 -10.69 4.67 -10.62
N GLY A 79 -11.36 5.54 -11.37
CA GLY A 79 -10.72 6.23 -12.50
C GLY A 79 -9.55 7.12 -12.09
N SER A 80 -9.60 7.73 -10.90
CA SER A 80 -8.50 8.52 -10.36
C SER A 80 -7.38 7.67 -9.76
N PHE A 81 -7.75 6.54 -9.15
CA PHE A 81 -6.83 5.55 -8.58
C PHE A 81 -5.96 4.95 -9.67
N ASP A 82 -6.55 4.46 -10.77
CA ASP A 82 -5.80 3.85 -11.87
C ASP A 82 -4.80 4.81 -12.49
N LYS A 83 -5.21 6.06 -12.75
CA LYS A 83 -4.33 7.11 -13.29
C LYS A 83 -3.16 7.40 -12.37
N LEU A 84 -3.40 7.45 -11.06
CA LEU A 84 -2.34 7.68 -10.09
C LEU A 84 -1.46 6.44 -9.91
N TYR A 85 -2.03 5.25 -9.99
CA TYR A 85 -1.31 4.00 -9.84
C TYR A 85 -0.34 3.78 -11.00
N GLN A 86 -0.75 4.10 -12.23
CA GLN A 86 0.14 4.10 -13.40
C GLN A 86 1.35 5.02 -13.22
N ARG A 87 1.20 6.14 -12.49
CA ARG A 87 2.28 7.11 -12.25
C ARG A 87 3.16 6.77 -11.05
N HIS A 88 2.59 6.27 -9.97
CA HIS A 88 3.27 6.14 -8.68
C HIS A 88 3.52 4.67 -8.26
N GLY A 89 2.83 3.71 -8.88
CA GLY A 89 2.96 2.28 -8.60
C GLY A 89 2.65 1.94 -7.13
N ALA A 90 3.46 1.05 -6.55
CA ALA A 90 3.32 0.60 -5.17
C ALA A 90 3.36 1.74 -4.12
N TYR A 91 4.07 2.84 -4.41
CA TYR A 91 4.10 4.00 -3.53
C TYR A 91 2.73 4.66 -3.36
N LEU A 92 1.85 4.56 -4.36
CA LEU A 92 0.47 5.02 -4.20
C LEU A 92 -0.23 4.24 -3.10
N VAL A 93 -0.17 2.90 -3.16
CA VAL A 93 -0.83 2.01 -2.22
C VAL A 93 -0.34 2.32 -0.80
N LYS A 94 0.98 2.40 -0.61
CA LYS A 94 1.59 2.76 0.68
C LYS A 94 1.16 4.15 1.17
N ALA A 95 1.13 5.15 0.30
CA ALA A 95 0.67 6.49 0.64
C ALA A 95 -0.80 6.51 1.06
N LEU A 96 -1.67 5.82 0.33
CA LEU A 96 -3.08 5.74 0.65
C LEU A 96 -3.31 5.00 1.97
N SER A 97 -2.61 3.89 2.21
CA SER A 97 -2.67 3.16 3.49
C SER A 97 -2.35 4.04 4.70
N GLU A 98 -1.39 4.96 4.60
CA GLU A 98 -1.08 5.91 5.68
C GLU A 98 -2.09 7.06 5.80
N LEU A 99 -2.94 7.29 4.79
CA LEU A 99 -3.93 8.37 4.78
C LEU A 99 -5.36 7.89 5.10
N LEU A 100 -5.58 6.58 5.24
CA LEU A 100 -6.89 5.97 5.49
C LEU A 100 -7.57 6.50 6.76
N ASP A 101 -6.80 6.71 7.84
CA ASP A 101 -7.37 7.18 9.12
C ASP A 101 -8.08 8.54 9.01
N GLY A 102 -7.63 9.39 8.09
CA GLY A 102 -8.19 10.74 7.92
C GLY A 102 -9.14 10.89 6.74
N MET A 103 -9.12 9.95 5.79
CA MET A 103 -9.82 10.02 4.48
C MET A 103 -9.66 11.35 3.72
N LYS A 104 -8.71 12.21 4.12
CA LYS A 104 -8.53 13.56 3.57
C LYS A 104 -8.15 13.54 2.09
N PHE A 105 -7.65 12.42 1.61
CA PHE A 105 -7.25 12.22 0.21
C PHE A 105 -8.45 11.99 -0.71
N VAL A 106 -9.65 11.74 -0.21
CA VAL A 106 -10.86 11.59 -1.01
C VAL A 106 -11.59 12.95 -1.09
N GLY A 107 -11.91 13.38 -2.30
CA GLY A 107 -12.72 14.56 -2.56
C GLY A 107 -14.21 14.28 -2.32
N HIS A 108 -15.00 15.34 -2.15
CA HIS A 108 -16.46 15.22 -2.01
C HIS A 108 -17.12 14.52 -3.20
N ASP A 109 -16.53 14.75 -4.37
CA ASP A 109 -16.87 14.28 -5.70
C ASP A 109 -16.32 12.86 -5.99
N GLY A 110 -15.68 12.20 -5.00
CA GLY A 110 -15.14 10.84 -5.11
C GLY A 110 -13.73 10.76 -5.71
N PHE A 111 -13.20 11.85 -6.25
CA PHE A 111 -11.85 11.89 -6.81
C PHE A 111 -10.76 11.85 -5.73
N ILE A 112 -9.66 11.15 -6.00
CA ILE A 112 -8.46 11.26 -5.19
C ILE A 112 -7.81 12.63 -5.38
N ARG A 113 -7.59 13.34 -4.27
CA ARG A 113 -6.89 14.62 -4.19
C ARG A 113 -5.40 14.42 -4.47
N LYS A 114 -5.05 14.61 -5.73
CA LYS A 114 -3.69 14.37 -6.28
C LYS A 114 -2.57 15.06 -5.51
N VAL A 115 -2.80 16.25 -4.98
CA VAL A 115 -1.79 17.02 -4.23
C VAL A 115 -1.43 16.31 -2.92
N ILE A 116 -2.43 15.93 -2.13
CA ILE A 116 -2.23 15.23 -0.85
C ILE A 116 -1.48 13.92 -1.06
N VAL A 117 -1.88 13.15 -2.07
CA VAL A 117 -1.22 11.89 -2.41
C VAL A 117 0.21 12.12 -2.89
N ARG A 118 0.44 13.11 -3.76
CA ARG A 118 1.79 13.43 -4.23
C ARG A 118 2.71 13.79 -3.07
N ASP A 119 2.25 14.63 -2.16
CA ASP A 119 3.04 15.08 -1.01
C ASP A 119 3.38 13.90 -0.10
N LYS A 120 2.42 13.02 0.18
CA LYS A 120 2.65 11.81 0.97
C LYS A 120 3.61 10.83 0.26
N VAL A 121 3.50 10.66 -1.06
CA VAL A 121 4.44 9.83 -1.84
C VAL A 121 5.87 10.41 -1.75
N VAL A 122 6.03 11.74 -1.84
CA VAL A 122 7.33 12.39 -1.70
C VAL A 122 7.89 12.20 -0.28
N GLU A 123 7.05 12.32 0.74
CA GLU A 123 7.41 12.07 2.15
C GLU A 123 7.90 10.63 2.34
N ILE A 124 7.17 9.63 1.85
CA ILE A 124 7.57 8.21 1.91
C ILE A 124 8.92 7.99 1.23
N ARG A 125 9.10 8.50 0.01
CA ARG A 125 10.36 8.36 -0.73
C ARG A 125 11.54 9.00 0.00
N LYS A 126 11.33 10.14 0.66
CA LYS A 126 12.36 10.79 1.48
C LYS A 126 12.71 9.96 2.71
N ARG A 127 11.70 9.38 3.38
CA ARG A 127 11.91 8.50 4.54
C ARG A 127 12.75 7.28 4.17
N GLU A 128 12.40 6.61 3.08
CA GLU A 128 13.13 5.41 2.61
C GLU A 128 14.54 5.72 2.11
N LYS A 129 14.80 6.91 1.55
CA LYS A 129 16.14 7.31 1.12
C LYS A 129 17.08 7.62 2.30
N ASN A 130 16.53 7.97 3.47
CA ASN A 130 17.28 8.33 4.67
C ASN A 130 17.42 7.15 5.65
N GLN A 131 16.95 5.96 5.27
CA GLN A 131 17.16 4.68 5.97
C GLN A 131 18.27 3.89 5.28
#